data_AF-A0A1Q6EAC1-F1
#
_entry.id   AF-A0A1Q6EAC1-F1
#
_cell.length_a   1.000
_cell.length_b   1.000
_cell.length_c   1.000
_cell.angle_alpha   90.00
_cell.angle_beta   90.00
_cell.angle_gamma   90.00
#
_symmetry.space_group_name_H-M   'P 1'
#
loop_
_entity.id
_entity.type
_entity.pdbx_description
1 polymer ?
#
loop_
_entity_poly.entity_id
_entity_poly.type
_entity_poly.pdbx_seq_one_letter_code
_entity_poly.pdbx_strand_id
1 'polypeptide(L)'
;MKKNVAVVLSAVVTAAVLGSCTDPKGAGEEHFIKVDDAELSFLADDSRSVTVGVRAYPAEWSVESDASWIRYTESEGAVTITVAPNTGDAERKGVITVTAGQARQEIGIWQLGQSGFDGARYRLLDDLYGNCVISPNGRYAGGYYLDYDENDHTIYFPVIIDIATDERVVFGPFPKSMFSFSDAMAITSQGTLFLDDGVGGGVVGFTLDGDYFSTEVAPGFKSRTVITGSSLDGSVMVGYGTGSPEGHTYGPVKVVDGEYRPLPLPELNYRDMPHDQGILAFGISADGTVIYGSTWDNLDAGMVYWDKEGNVHHVGEDVRDVREVTMVDALGEEYQYNLCDGVMTWAGAGNASPSGRWLAGTFCTETLSEDRREVYTSYCPAFFNTETKTTVIFDELGGFGGSAVTDDGIGFVGSTDGMASCRVVDVNTGVQLYGSLAEWVRAEFDIVIPGGALMYICPDGRSFMGTSLTTGIGGAENIFWYVADPNEQ
;
A
#
# COMPACT_ATOMS: atom_id res chain seq x y z
N MET A 1 41.58 12.82 -6.75
CA MET A 1 40.52 13.50 -5.98
C MET A 1 39.29 13.56 -6.86
N LYS A 2 38.52 12.46 -6.88
CA LYS A 2 37.31 12.30 -7.70
C LYS A 2 36.13 12.88 -6.92
N LYS A 3 35.46 13.89 -7.47
CA LYS A 3 34.13 14.32 -7.03
C LYS A 3 33.13 13.42 -7.76
N ASN A 4 32.66 12.38 -7.08
CA ASN A 4 31.52 11.61 -7.56
C ASN A 4 30.26 12.42 -7.24
N VAL A 5 29.59 12.88 -8.29
CA VAL A 5 28.23 13.40 -8.22
C VAL A 5 27.33 12.17 -8.13
N ALA A 6 26.86 11.88 -6.92
CA ALA A 6 25.82 10.89 -6.68
C ALA A 6 24.50 11.45 -7.24
N VAL A 7 24.03 10.87 -8.34
CA VAL A 7 22.65 11.03 -8.78
C VAL A 7 21.86 9.95 -8.05
N VAL A 8 21.21 10.34 -6.95
CA VAL A 8 20.20 9.54 -6.27
C VAL A 8 18.95 9.60 -7.13
N LEU A 9 18.64 8.53 -7.85
CA LEU A 9 17.37 8.40 -8.57
C LEU A 9 16.31 7.87 -7.59
N SER A 10 15.84 8.76 -6.72
CA SER A 10 14.49 8.64 -6.16
C SER A 10 13.54 9.20 -7.22
N ALA A 11 12.63 8.39 -7.75
CA ALA A 11 11.67 8.85 -8.74
C ALA A 11 10.27 8.27 -8.48
N VAL A 12 9.69 8.62 -7.33
CA VAL A 12 8.37 9.25 -7.38
C VAL A 12 8.66 10.75 -7.35
N VAL A 13 8.46 11.41 -8.48
CA VAL A 13 8.55 12.88 -8.57
C VAL A 13 7.29 13.45 -7.93
N THR A 14 7.32 13.65 -6.61
CA THR A 14 6.47 14.68 -6.01
C THR A 14 7.20 16.00 -6.24
N ALA A 15 6.69 16.81 -7.17
CA ALA A 15 7.20 18.14 -7.41
C ALA A 15 7.11 18.97 -6.12
N ALA A 16 8.25 19.17 -5.45
CA ALA A 16 8.40 20.18 -4.43
C ALA A 16 8.29 21.56 -5.10
N VAL A 17 7.08 22.12 -5.17
CA VAL A 17 6.91 23.53 -5.49
C VAL A 17 7.31 24.31 -4.26
N LEU A 18 8.55 24.83 -4.27
CA LEU A 18 8.91 26.02 -3.50
C LEU A 18 8.11 27.19 -4.07
N GLY A 19 6.85 27.27 -3.67
CA GLY A 19 6.02 28.45 -3.84
C GLY A 19 6.57 29.52 -2.91
N SER A 20 7.41 30.40 -3.45
CA SER A 20 7.76 31.65 -2.79
C SER A 20 6.49 32.34 -2.32
N CYS A 21 6.43 32.69 -1.03
CA CYS A 21 5.48 33.65 -0.51
C CYS A 21 5.54 34.93 -1.36
N THR A 22 4.52 35.12 -2.19
CA THR A 22 4.13 36.44 -2.65
C THR A 22 2.65 36.58 -2.33
N ASP A 23 2.35 37.39 -1.31
CA ASP A 23 1.02 37.93 -1.04
C ASP A 23 0.30 38.30 -2.34
N PRO A 24 -0.84 37.66 -2.68
CA PRO A 24 -1.83 38.31 -3.50
C PRO A 24 -2.64 39.22 -2.57
N LYS A 25 -2.21 40.48 -2.44
CA LYS A 25 -3.08 41.55 -1.95
C LYS A 25 -4.30 41.64 -2.87
N GLY A 26 -5.41 41.07 -2.41
CA GLY A 26 -6.75 41.19 -2.99
C GLY A 26 -7.75 40.60 -2.01
N ALA A 27 -8.14 41.39 -1.00
CA ALA A 27 -9.18 41.03 -0.05
C ALA A 27 -10.52 40.84 -0.79
N GLY A 28 -10.79 39.61 -1.24
CA GLY A 28 -12.15 39.08 -1.25
C GLY A 28 -12.53 38.74 0.19
N GLU A 29 -13.81 38.85 0.53
CA GLU A 29 -14.30 38.32 1.81
C GLU A 29 -13.95 36.83 1.85
N GLU A 30 -13.02 36.45 2.74
CA GLU A 30 -12.70 35.04 2.97
C GLU A 30 -13.99 34.33 3.38
N HIS A 31 -14.27 33.17 2.81
CA HIS A 31 -15.39 32.31 3.21
C HIS A 31 -14.83 30.91 3.38
N PHE A 32 -15.08 30.27 4.52
CA PHE A 32 -14.66 28.89 4.76
C PHE A 32 -15.62 28.15 5.67
N ILE A 33 -15.58 26.82 5.58
CA ILE A 33 -16.23 25.89 6.49
C ILE A 33 -15.25 24.75 6.74
N LYS A 34 -15.09 24.35 8.00
CA LYS A 34 -14.44 23.12 8.42
C LYS A 34 -15.45 22.32 9.24
N VAL A 35 -15.58 21.05 8.93
CA VAL A 35 -16.35 20.08 9.72
C VAL A 35 -15.39 19.07 10.31
N ASP A 36 -15.61 18.65 11.55
CA ASP A 36 -14.70 17.70 12.21
C ASP A 36 -14.85 16.27 11.63
N ASP A 37 -15.99 15.96 11.01
CA ASP A 37 -16.27 14.71 10.30
C ASP A 37 -16.98 15.01 8.97
N ALA A 38 -16.39 14.58 7.85
CA ALA A 38 -16.93 14.79 6.50
C ALA A 38 -17.66 13.56 5.92
N GLU A 39 -17.58 12.41 6.59
CA GLU A 39 -18.28 11.17 6.19
C GLU A 39 -18.71 10.41 7.45
N LEU A 40 -19.98 9.98 7.51
CA LEU A 40 -20.55 9.21 8.63
C LEU A 40 -21.25 7.96 8.12
N SER A 41 -21.05 6.83 8.79
CA SER A 41 -21.71 5.55 8.47
C SER A 41 -22.62 5.08 9.59
N PHE A 42 -23.79 4.54 9.25
CA PHE A 42 -24.78 4.05 10.20
C PHE A 42 -25.20 2.61 9.84
N LEU A 43 -25.45 1.79 10.86
CA LEU A 43 -26.13 0.50 10.64
C LEU A 43 -27.58 0.71 10.23
N ALA A 44 -28.20 -0.33 9.67
CA ALA A 44 -29.60 -0.28 9.23
C ALA A 44 -30.56 0.20 10.32
N ASP A 45 -30.37 -0.27 11.55
CA ASP A 45 -31.22 0.06 12.69
C ASP A 45 -30.56 1.03 13.68
N ASP A 46 -29.47 1.69 13.26
CA ASP A 46 -28.71 2.58 14.12
C ASP A 46 -29.52 3.82 14.51
N SER A 47 -29.71 3.98 15.82
CA SER A 47 -30.40 5.13 16.40
C SER A 47 -29.44 6.09 17.11
N ARG A 48 -28.13 5.94 16.91
CA ARG A 48 -27.14 6.81 17.54
C ARG A 48 -27.23 8.23 16.99
N SER A 49 -26.84 9.18 17.82
CA SER A 49 -26.72 10.59 17.48
C SER A 49 -25.24 10.93 17.39
N VAL A 50 -24.80 11.47 16.25
CA VAL A 50 -23.41 11.86 16.02
C VAL A 50 -23.32 13.38 15.94
N THR A 51 -22.43 14.00 16.71
CA THR A 51 -22.24 15.45 16.70
C THR A 51 -20.98 15.79 15.94
N VAL A 52 -21.12 16.57 14.88
CA VAL A 52 -20.03 17.06 14.03
C VAL A 52 -19.79 18.53 14.34
N GLY A 53 -18.57 18.87 14.76
CA GLY A 53 -18.18 20.27 14.97
C GLY A 53 -18.11 21.04 13.65
N VAL A 54 -18.53 22.31 13.66
CA VAL A 54 -18.57 23.21 12.51
C VAL A 54 -17.84 24.50 12.85
N ARG A 55 -16.80 24.82 12.09
CA ARG A 55 -16.05 26.08 12.16
C ARG A 55 -16.19 26.80 10.83
N ALA A 56 -16.82 27.97 10.84
CA ALA A 56 -17.13 28.68 9.60
C ALA A 56 -16.85 30.19 9.69
N TYR A 57 -16.55 30.79 8.54
CA TYR A 57 -16.53 32.23 8.36
C TYR A 57 -17.27 32.59 7.06
N PRO A 58 -18.26 33.51 7.09
CA PRO A 58 -18.81 34.18 8.27
C PRO A 58 -19.34 33.18 9.32
N ALA A 59 -19.40 33.62 10.58
CA ALA A 59 -19.82 32.76 11.69
C ALA A 59 -21.28 32.28 11.58
N GLU A 60 -22.07 32.95 10.73
CA GLU A 60 -23.41 32.51 10.34
C GLU A 60 -23.31 31.45 9.24
N TRP A 61 -23.82 30.27 9.54
CA TRP A 61 -23.86 29.13 8.62
C TRP A 61 -25.24 28.46 8.69
N SER A 62 -25.56 27.68 7.67
CA SER A 62 -26.79 26.90 7.58
C SER A 62 -26.52 25.47 7.17
N VAL A 63 -27.42 24.57 7.54
CA VAL A 63 -27.34 23.15 7.16
C VAL A 63 -28.59 22.73 6.40
N GLU A 64 -28.39 21.95 5.34
CA GLU A 64 -29.45 21.29 4.58
C GLU A 64 -29.10 19.82 4.36
N SER A 65 -30.10 18.95 4.37
CA SER A 65 -29.91 17.55 3.94
C SER A 65 -30.68 17.27 2.66
N ASP A 66 -30.08 16.50 1.76
CA ASP A 66 -30.72 16.04 0.52
C ASP A 66 -31.66 14.83 0.73
N ALA A 67 -31.62 14.22 1.92
CA ALA A 67 -32.30 12.97 2.19
C ALA A 67 -33.21 13.04 3.41
N SER A 68 -34.49 12.75 3.20
CA SER A 68 -35.54 12.82 4.25
C SER A 68 -35.35 11.85 5.43
N TRP A 69 -34.50 10.83 5.29
CA TRP A 69 -34.18 9.88 6.35
C TRP A 69 -33.04 10.35 7.25
N ILE A 70 -32.35 11.43 6.88
CA ILE A 70 -31.35 12.11 7.71
C ILE A 70 -32.06 13.22 8.48
N ARG A 71 -31.81 13.30 9.79
CA ARG A 71 -32.30 14.36 10.66
C ARG A 71 -31.11 15.03 11.31
N TYR A 72 -31.19 16.34 11.44
CA TYR A 72 -30.16 17.12 12.10
C TYR A 72 -30.74 18.18 13.03
N THR A 73 -29.92 18.63 13.97
CA THR A 73 -30.20 19.78 14.83
C THR A 73 -28.95 20.62 14.92
N GLU A 74 -29.11 21.92 14.67
CA GLU A 74 -28.03 22.89 14.73
C GLU A 74 -27.82 23.36 16.17
N SER A 75 -26.57 23.54 16.54
CA SER A 75 -26.12 24.11 17.80
C SER A 75 -24.95 25.05 17.54
N GLU A 76 -24.56 25.85 18.54
CA GLU A 76 -23.44 26.77 18.40
C GLU A 76 -22.15 26.00 18.05
N GLY A 77 -21.70 26.15 16.80
CA GLY A 77 -20.49 25.51 16.30
C GLY A 77 -20.57 24.00 16.07
N ALA A 78 -21.76 23.40 15.97
CA ALA A 78 -21.89 21.97 15.66
C ALA A 78 -23.26 21.59 15.08
N VAL A 79 -23.30 20.52 14.30
CA VAL A 79 -24.51 19.85 13.82
C VAL A 79 -24.61 18.46 14.43
N THR A 80 -25.75 18.14 15.05
CA THR A 80 -26.03 16.81 15.57
C THR A 80 -26.93 16.05 14.61
N ILE A 81 -26.49 14.86 14.18
CA ILE A 81 -27.06 14.07 13.08
C ILE A 81 -27.59 12.74 13.62
N THR A 82 -28.77 12.37 13.15
CA THR A 82 -29.40 11.05 13.38
C THR A 82 -30.00 10.55 12.07
N VAL A 83 -30.13 9.23 11.94
CA VAL A 83 -30.76 8.61 10.77
C VAL A 83 -31.99 7.83 11.19
N ALA A 84 -33.03 7.82 10.35
CA ALA A 84 -34.12 6.88 10.50
C ALA A 84 -33.63 5.47 10.15
N PRO A 85 -34.22 4.39 10.69
CA PRO A 85 -33.86 3.04 10.27
C PRO A 85 -33.99 2.87 8.75
N ASN A 86 -33.03 2.18 8.14
CA ASN A 86 -33.13 1.73 6.76
C ASN A 86 -33.83 0.38 6.73
N THR A 87 -35.11 0.37 6.33
CA THR A 87 -35.91 -0.86 6.25
C THR A 87 -35.78 -1.58 4.90
N GLY A 88 -34.94 -1.08 3.99
CA GLY A 88 -34.62 -1.74 2.72
C GLY A 88 -33.34 -2.56 2.83
N ASP A 89 -33.14 -3.50 1.91
CA ASP A 89 -31.97 -4.39 1.91
C ASP A 89 -30.71 -3.74 1.33
N ALA A 90 -30.86 -2.65 0.55
CA ALA A 90 -29.75 -1.93 -0.04
C ALA A 90 -29.22 -0.81 0.87
N GLU A 91 -27.90 -0.60 0.84
CA GLU A 91 -27.27 0.60 1.37
C GLU A 91 -27.85 1.86 0.72
N ARG A 92 -28.00 2.93 1.50
CA ARG A 92 -28.44 4.25 1.01
C ARG A 92 -27.44 5.32 1.42
N LYS A 93 -27.22 6.27 0.51
CA LYS A 93 -26.40 7.47 0.73
C LYS A 93 -27.27 8.72 0.75
N GLY A 94 -26.93 9.66 1.61
CA GLY A 94 -27.40 11.03 1.58
C GLY A 94 -26.27 11.98 1.96
N VAL A 95 -26.53 13.26 1.86
CA VAL A 95 -25.55 14.32 2.06
C VAL A 95 -26.17 15.38 2.96
N ILE A 96 -25.36 15.89 3.89
CA ILE A 96 -25.61 17.13 4.61
C ILE A 96 -24.69 18.19 4.04
N THR A 97 -25.25 19.28 3.54
CA THR A 97 -24.52 20.44 3.04
C THR A 97 -24.50 21.53 4.10
N VAL A 98 -23.31 21.94 4.52
CA VAL A 98 -23.08 23.12 5.36
C VAL A 98 -22.70 24.29 4.44
N THR A 99 -23.32 25.46 4.64
CA THR A 99 -23.05 26.67 3.84
C THR A 99 -22.76 27.87 4.74
N ALA A 100 -21.73 28.65 4.42
CA ALA A 100 -21.34 29.87 5.12
C ALA A 100 -20.84 30.89 4.11
N GLY A 101 -21.61 31.96 3.87
CA GLY A 101 -21.33 32.89 2.79
C GLY A 101 -21.31 32.20 1.42
N GLN A 102 -20.15 32.15 0.76
CA GLN A 102 -19.95 31.43 -0.51
C GLN A 102 -19.28 30.07 -0.33
N ALA A 103 -18.86 29.71 0.88
CA ALA A 103 -18.27 28.40 1.15
C ALA A 103 -19.37 27.34 1.31
N ARG A 104 -19.08 26.14 0.83
CA ARG A 104 -19.94 24.95 0.94
C ARG A 104 -19.07 23.75 1.29
N GLN A 105 -19.49 22.99 2.30
CA GLN A 105 -18.86 21.72 2.70
C GLN A 105 -19.94 20.64 2.78
N GLU A 106 -19.61 19.44 2.32
CA GLU A 106 -20.52 18.29 2.37
C GLU A 106 -20.05 17.30 3.44
N ILE A 107 -21.03 16.73 4.15
CA ILE A 107 -20.88 15.59 5.04
C ILE A 107 -21.66 14.44 4.39
N GLY A 108 -20.97 13.42 3.88
CA GLY A 108 -21.61 12.23 3.35
C GLY A 108 -22.14 11.34 4.46
N ILE A 109 -23.36 10.83 4.30
CA ILE A 109 -24.02 9.94 5.25
C ILE A 109 -24.36 8.63 4.55
N TRP A 110 -23.79 7.54 5.02
CA TRP A 110 -24.04 6.18 4.54
C TRP A 110 -24.86 5.42 5.57
N GLN A 111 -25.83 4.63 5.11
CA GLN A 111 -26.58 3.75 5.98
C GLN A 111 -26.81 2.39 5.33
N LEU A 112 -26.38 1.32 6.00
CA LEU A 112 -26.54 -0.07 5.54
C LEU A 112 -28.03 -0.47 5.44
N GLY A 113 -28.33 -1.51 4.67
CA GLY A 113 -29.67 -2.12 4.58
C GLY A 113 -29.94 -3.19 5.65
N GLN A 114 -31.20 -3.60 5.82
CA GLN A 114 -31.70 -4.55 6.85
C GLN A 114 -30.97 -5.90 6.86
N SER A 115 -30.61 -6.42 5.69
CA SER A 115 -29.81 -7.64 5.56
C SER A 115 -28.40 -7.49 6.12
N GLY A 116 -27.96 -6.28 6.45
CA GLY A 116 -26.55 -5.95 6.34
C GLY A 116 -26.17 -5.94 4.86
N PHE A 117 -24.92 -6.24 4.57
CA PHE A 117 -24.43 -6.34 3.20
C PHE A 117 -24.34 -7.82 2.80
N ASP A 118 -25.23 -8.30 1.92
CA ASP A 118 -25.31 -9.70 1.47
C ASP A 118 -24.54 -9.95 0.15
N GLY A 119 -23.52 -9.16 -0.20
CA GLY A 119 -22.75 -9.30 -1.46
C GLY A 119 -21.28 -8.89 -1.32
N ALA A 120 -20.53 -8.71 -2.41
CA ALA A 120 -19.19 -8.12 -2.37
C ALA A 120 -19.23 -6.58 -2.47
N ARG A 121 -18.43 -5.84 -1.69
CA ARG A 121 -18.46 -4.36 -1.62
C ARG A 121 -17.19 -3.79 -2.19
N TYR A 122 -17.30 -2.68 -2.92
CA TYR A 122 -16.16 -1.85 -3.30
C TYR A 122 -16.14 -0.60 -2.41
N ARG A 123 -14.97 -0.27 -1.84
CA ARG A 123 -14.76 0.93 -1.04
C ARG A 123 -13.49 1.64 -1.47
N LEU A 124 -13.65 2.90 -1.87
CA LEU A 124 -12.56 3.82 -2.19
C LEU A 124 -12.04 4.46 -0.89
N LEU A 125 -10.72 4.63 -0.80
CA LEU A 125 -10.01 5.23 0.34
C LEU A 125 -9.35 6.55 -0.08
N ASP A 126 -10.09 7.40 -0.79
CA ASP A 126 -9.59 8.67 -1.35
C ASP A 126 -9.40 9.77 -0.29
N ASP A 127 -9.93 9.56 0.91
CA ASP A 127 -9.70 10.42 2.06
C ASP A 127 -8.37 10.13 2.79
N LEU A 128 -7.77 8.97 2.54
CA LEU A 128 -6.50 8.56 3.13
C LEU A 128 -5.32 8.96 2.23
N TYR A 129 -4.24 9.40 2.87
CA TYR A 129 -3.00 9.84 2.24
C TYR A 129 -1.96 8.70 2.24
N GLY A 130 -1.07 8.73 1.24
CA GLY A 130 0.01 7.75 1.10
C GLY A 130 -0.54 6.36 0.74
N ASN A 131 0.26 5.33 0.98
CA ASN A 131 -0.17 3.95 0.79
C ASN A 131 -1.26 3.52 1.79
N CYS A 132 -2.17 2.65 1.36
CA CYS A 132 -3.15 1.98 2.22
C CYS A 132 -2.91 0.46 2.26
N VAL A 133 -3.29 -0.17 3.36
CA VAL A 133 -3.06 -1.60 3.59
C VAL A 133 -4.35 -2.33 3.97
N ILE A 134 -4.43 -3.62 3.65
CA ILE A 134 -5.45 -4.55 4.15
C ILE A 134 -4.78 -5.63 5.00
N SER A 135 -5.43 -6.05 6.07
CA SER A 135 -4.92 -7.09 6.95
C SER A 135 -4.94 -8.45 6.26
N PRO A 136 -4.04 -9.39 6.63
CA PRO A 136 -3.98 -10.71 5.98
C PRO A 136 -5.29 -11.50 5.97
N ASN A 137 -6.16 -11.33 6.97
CA ASN A 137 -7.49 -11.97 7.03
C ASN A 137 -8.62 -11.15 6.39
N GLY A 138 -8.33 -10.00 5.78
CA GLY A 138 -9.35 -9.13 5.20
C GLY A 138 -10.29 -8.45 6.19
N ARG A 139 -9.98 -8.46 7.49
CA ARG A 139 -10.84 -7.84 8.51
C ARG A 139 -10.66 -6.34 8.65
N TYR A 140 -9.46 -5.83 8.43
CA TYR A 140 -9.13 -4.42 8.63
C TYR A 140 -8.46 -3.81 7.40
N ALA A 141 -8.81 -2.57 7.10
CA ALA A 141 -8.00 -1.69 6.26
C ALA A 141 -7.35 -0.60 7.13
N GLY A 142 -6.25 -0.03 6.68
CA GLY A 142 -5.56 1.00 7.44
C GLY A 142 -4.79 1.99 6.58
N GLY A 143 -4.66 3.20 7.12
CA GLY A 143 -3.95 4.32 6.52
C GLY A 143 -3.94 5.52 7.47
N TYR A 144 -3.75 6.72 6.94
CA TYR A 144 -3.88 7.95 7.71
C TYR A 144 -4.41 9.08 6.83
N TYR A 145 -5.01 10.09 7.44
CA TYR A 145 -5.25 11.37 6.78
C TYR A 145 -4.58 12.51 7.54
N LEU A 146 -4.54 13.69 6.93
CA LEU A 146 -3.99 14.90 7.54
C LEU A 146 -4.99 16.05 7.51
N ASP A 147 -4.85 16.96 8.47
CA ASP A 147 -5.51 18.26 8.50
C ASP A 147 -4.50 19.33 8.96
N TYR A 148 -4.96 20.56 9.10
CA TYR A 148 -4.19 21.70 9.56
C TYR A 148 -4.82 22.30 10.81
N ASP A 149 -4.01 22.47 11.86
CA ASP A 149 -4.42 23.13 13.09
C ASP A 149 -4.70 24.64 12.89
N GLU A 150 -5.05 25.34 13.96
CA GLU A 150 -5.36 26.78 13.93
C GLU A 150 -4.18 27.68 13.49
N ASN A 151 -2.96 27.14 13.44
CA ASN A 151 -1.74 27.83 13.04
C ASN A 151 -1.20 27.32 11.68
N ASP A 152 -2.02 26.61 10.90
CA ASP A 152 -1.65 25.97 9.63
C ASP A 152 -0.53 24.91 9.76
N HIS A 153 -0.34 24.31 10.94
CA HIS A 153 0.56 23.17 11.07
C HIS A 153 -0.15 21.86 10.71
N THR A 154 0.54 21.00 9.96
CA THR A 154 0.06 19.65 9.64
C THR A 154 -0.11 18.82 10.91
N ILE A 155 -1.30 18.24 11.05
CA ILE A 155 -1.65 17.24 12.05
C ILE A 155 -2.09 15.95 11.36
N TYR A 156 -1.75 14.81 11.95
CA TYR A 156 -1.95 13.48 11.38
C TYR A 156 -2.99 12.69 12.18
N PHE A 157 -3.78 11.91 11.45
CA PHE A 157 -4.82 11.03 11.98
C PHE A 157 -4.67 9.63 11.39
N PRO A 158 -3.98 8.71 12.08
CA PRO A 158 -4.03 7.28 11.76
C PRO A 158 -5.48 6.77 11.80
N VAL A 159 -5.82 5.85 10.91
CA VAL A 159 -7.17 5.27 10.81
C VAL A 159 -7.08 3.77 10.60
N ILE A 160 -7.82 3.03 11.41
CA ILE A 160 -8.11 1.60 11.19
C ILE A 160 -9.60 1.47 10.87
N ILE A 161 -9.93 0.78 9.79
CA ILE A 161 -11.29 0.57 9.31
C ILE A 161 -11.64 -0.91 9.48
N ASP A 162 -12.71 -1.22 10.21
CA ASP A 162 -13.27 -2.58 10.24
C ASP A 162 -14.04 -2.83 8.93
N ILE A 163 -13.61 -3.83 8.16
CA ILE A 163 -14.15 -4.15 6.83
C ILE A 163 -15.50 -4.88 6.94
N ALA A 164 -15.92 -5.37 8.09
CA ALA A 164 -17.29 -5.89 8.21
C ALA A 164 -18.27 -4.73 8.43
N THR A 165 -17.93 -3.82 9.35
CA THR A 165 -18.87 -2.78 9.84
C THR A 165 -18.70 -1.42 9.18
N ASP A 166 -17.58 -1.18 8.49
CA ASP A 166 -17.16 0.15 8.00
C ASP A 166 -16.89 1.16 9.13
N GLU A 167 -16.78 0.68 10.38
CA GLU A 167 -16.44 1.52 11.53
C GLU A 167 -14.96 1.91 11.49
N ARG A 168 -14.69 3.17 11.81
CA ARG A 168 -13.34 3.75 11.84
C ARG A 168 -12.88 3.98 13.27
N VAL A 169 -11.70 3.48 13.60
CA VAL A 169 -10.94 3.88 14.79
C VAL A 169 -9.93 4.94 14.35
N VAL A 170 -10.18 6.17 14.76
CA VAL A 170 -9.35 7.33 14.41
C VAL A 170 -8.48 7.71 15.61
N PHE A 171 -7.18 7.89 15.37
CA PHE A 171 -6.20 8.28 16.37
C PHE A 171 -5.76 9.73 16.17
N GLY A 172 -5.26 10.36 17.22
CA GLY A 172 -4.77 11.73 17.18
C GLY A 172 -5.80 12.78 17.63
N PRO A 173 -5.63 14.06 17.23
CA PRO A 173 -4.62 14.57 16.29
C PRO A 173 -3.18 14.46 16.82
N PHE A 174 -2.23 14.09 15.95
CA PHE A 174 -0.80 14.13 16.25
C PHE A 174 -0.08 15.24 15.48
N PRO A 175 0.70 16.11 16.14
CA PRO A 175 1.44 17.16 15.44
C PRO A 175 2.59 16.58 14.63
N LYS A 176 2.93 17.24 13.50
CA LYS A 176 4.08 16.85 12.66
C LYS A 176 5.43 16.75 13.41
N SER A 177 5.58 17.49 14.51
CA SER A 177 6.76 17.42 15.36
C SER A 177 6.86 16.13 16.20
N MET A 178 5.76 15.40 16.35
CA MET A 178 5.69 14.11 17.01
C MET A 178 5.83 12.97 16.01
N PHE A 179 5.01 12.99 14.94
CA PHE A 179 5.03 11.98 13.88
C PHE A 179 4.94 12.64 12.52
N SER A 180 5.66 12.11 11.53
CA SER A 180 5.53 12.53 10.14
C SER A 180 5.36 11.31 9.27
N PHE A 181 4.10 10.93 9.03
CA PHE A 181 3.80 9.72 8.26
C PHE A 181 4.01 9.92 6.76
N SER A 182 4.57 8.89 6.12
CA SER A 182 4.76 8.76 4.67
C SER A 182 3.82 7.74 4.07
N ASP A 183 3.76 6.54 4.68
CA ASP A 183 3.05 5.39 4.13
C ASP A 183 2.51 4.48 5.24
N ALA A 184 1.38 3.82 4.97
CA ALA A 184 1.00 2.63 5.73
C ALA A 184 1.80 1.43 5.22
N MET A 185 2.53 0.79 6.14
CA MET A 185 3.49 -0.27 5.82
C MET A 185 2.90 -1.67 6.02
N ALA A 186 2.08 -1.86 7.07
CA ALA A 186 1.42 -3.12 7.36
C ALA A 186 0.22 -2.92 8.29
N ILE A 187 -0.72 -3.85 8.25
CA ILE A 187 -1.74 -4.00 9.30
C ILE A 187 -1.92 -5.48 9.62
N THR A 188 -1.95 -5.84 10.91
CA THR A 188 -2.12 -7.24 11.33
C THR A 188 -3.59 -7.65 11.27
N SER A 189 -3.84 -8.96 11.21
CA SER A 189 -5.19 -9.54 11.35
C SER A 189 -5.87 -9.21 12.68
N GLN A 190 -5.08 -8.78 13.68
CA GLN A 190 -5.51 -8.38 15.01
C GLN A 190 -5.77 -6.86 15.10
N GLY A 191 -5.59 -6.11 14.01
CA GLY A 191 -5.86 -4.69 13.95
C GLY A 191 -4.74 -3.82 14.56
N THR A 192 -3.48 -4.21 14.37
CA THR A 192 -2.34 -3.31 14.63
C THR A 192 -1.85 -2.69 13.33
N LEU A 193 -2.02 -1.39 13.16
CA LEU A 193 -1.58 -0.62 11.99
C LEU A 193 -0.18 -0.06 12.19
N PHE A 194 0.73 -0.29 11.24
CA PHE A 194 2.08 0.25 11.23
C PHE A 194 2.24 1.33 10.16
N LEU A 195 2.56 2.55 10.59
CA LEU A 195 2.82 3.70 9.71
C LEU A 195 4.31 4.07 9.75
N ASP A 196 4.92 4.29 8.59
CA ASP A 196 6.31 4.78 8.47
C ASP A 196 6.42 6.18 9.08
N ASP A 197 7.36 6.37 10.01
CA ASP A 197 7.53 7.61 10.75
C ASP A 197 8.85 8.30 10.45
N GLY A 198 8.77 9.41 9.71
CA GLY A 198 9.92 10.23 9.34
C GLY A 198 10.57 10.97 10.51
N VAL A 199 9.93 11.05 11.69
CA VAL A 199 10.50 11.71 12.89
C VAL A 199 11.28 10.72 13.75
N GLY A 200 10.64 9.64 14.17
CA GLY A 200 11.24 8.61 15.03
C GLY A 200 12.08 7.58 14.28
N GLY A 201 11.91 7.47 12.96
CA GLY A 201 12.47 6.41 12.13
C GLY A 201 11.83 5.05 12.39
N GLY A 202 11.75 4.20 11.36
CA GLY A 202 11.03 2.93 11.47
C GLY A 202 9.52 3.16 11.34
N VAL A 203 8.72 2.38 12.07
CA VAL A 203 7.25 2.53 12.07
C VAL A 203 6.70 2.75 13.49
N VAL A 204 5.54 3.38 13.55
CA VAL A 204 4.70 3.46 14.75
C VAL A 204 3.51 2.53 14.58
N GLY A 205 3.30 1.63 15.55
CA GLY A 205 2.17 0.73 15.63
C GLY A 205 1.01 1.35 16.40
N PHE A 206 -0.21 1.27 15.87
CA PHE A 206 -1.47 1.70 16.48
C PHE A 206 -2.38 0.49 16.67
N THR A 207 -2.94 0.31 17.87
CA THR A 207 -3.80 -0.83 18.22
C THR A 207 -5.25 -0.40 18.36
N LEU A 208 -6.20 -1.30 18.12
CA LEU A 208 -7.64 -1.03 18.25
C LEU A 208 -8.06 -0.48 19.62
N ASP A 209 -7.30 -0.76 20.68
CA ASP A 209 -7.58 -0.28 22.04
C ASP A 209 -7.25 1.21 22.24
N GLY A 210 -6.69 1.89 21.23
CA GLY A 210 -6.30 3.30 21.30
C GLY A 210 -4.83 3.53 21.64
N ASP A 211 -4.07 2.46 21.94
CA ASP A 211 -2.65 2.54 22.28
C ASP A 211 -1.76 2.62 21.03
N TYR A 212 -0.59 3.24 21.18
CA TYR A 212 0.45 3.28 20.15
C TYR A 212 1.84 2.97 20.72
N PHE A 213 2.74 2.47 19.87
CA PHE A 213 4.11 2.14 20.25
C PHE A 213 5.07 2.26 19.06
N SER A 214 6.36 2.46 19.34
CA SER A 214 7.41 2.37 18.31
C SER A 214 7.99 0.97 18.26
N THR A 215 8.40 0.52 17.09
CA THR A 215 9.13 -0.75 16.94
C THR A 215 10.52 -0.71 17.55
N GLU A 216 11.07 -1.88 17.85
CA GLU A 216 12.41 -2.02 18.42
C GLU A 216 13.51 -1.99 17.35
N VAL A 217 14.76 -1.83 17.81
CA VAL A 217 15.97 -1.97 17.00
C VAL A 217 16.39 -3.44 17.05
N ALA A 218 16.36 -4.12 15.90
CA ALA A 218 16.82 -5.49 15.82
C ALA A 218 18.32 -5.63 16.20
N PRO A 219 18.75 -6.80 16.72
CA PRO A 219 20.15 -7.02 17.10
C PRO A 219 21.14 -6.65 15.99
N GLY A 220 22.07 -5.73 16.30
CA GLY A 220 23.11 -5.29 15.38
C GLY A 220 22.72 -4.15 14.44
N PHE A 221 21.45 -3.74 14.40
CA PHE A 221 20.97 -2.63 13.58
C PHE A 221 21.12 -1.27 14.28
N LYS A 222 21.02 -0.19 13.49
CA LYS A 222 21.09 1.20 13.98
C LYS A 222 19.75 1.91 14.03
N SER A 223 18.77 1.46 13.25
CA SER A 223 17.41 2.03 13.26
C SER A 223 16.39 1.03 13.77
N ARG A 224 15.24 1.57 14.17
CA ARG A 224 14.05 0.77 14.42
C ARG A 224 13.65 0.02 13.16
N THR A 225 13.04 -1.14 13.35
CA THR A 225 12.58 -1.98 12.24
C THR A 225 11.31 -1.40 11.63
N VAL A 226 11.30 -1.24 10.31
CA VAL A 226 10.10 -0.98 9.51
C VAL A 226 9.40 -2.31 9.30
N ILE A 227 8.21 -2.49 9.90
CA ILE A 227 7.41 -3.71 9.73
C ILE A 227 6.59 -3.58 8.44
N THR A 228 6.70 -4.57 7.56
CA THR A 228 6.10 -4.58 6.20
C THR A 228 5.11 -5.72 5.99
N GLY A 229 5.07 -6.71 6.89
CA GLY A 229 4.12 -7.81 6.78
C GLY A 229 3.95 -8.59 8.09
N SER A 230 2.85 -9.34 8.17
CA SER A 230 2.49 -10.17 9.32
C SER A 230 1.83 -11.47 8.86
N SER A 231 2.07 -12.55 9.60
CA SER A 231 1.30 -13.80 9.46
C SER A 231 -0.16 -13.58 9.87
N LEU A 232 -1.03 -14.50 9.46
CA LEU A 232 -2.47 -14.45 9.70
C LEU A 232 -2.80 -14.43 11.21
N ASP A 233 -2.03 -15.15 12.01
CA ASP A 233 -2.19 -15.25 13.46
C ASP A 233 -1.44 -14.13 14.23
N GLY A 234 -0.65 -13.31 13.55
CA GLY A 234 0.14 -12.24 14.14
C GLY A 234 1.39 -12.70 14.91
N SER A 235 1.69 -14.01 14.95
CA SER A 235 2.84 -14.53 15.71
C SER A 235 4.19 -14.21 15.05
N VAL A 236 4.17 -14.01 13.73
CA VAL A 236 5.35 -13.65 12.94
C VAL A 236 5.12 -12.35 12.20
N MET A 237 6.08 -11.45 12.26
CA MET A 237 6.15 -10.25 11.42
C MET A 237 7.48 -10.17 10.69
N VAL A 238 7.52 -9.40 9.63
CA VAL A 238 8.73 -9.17 8.83
C VAL A 238 8.91 -7.71 8.51
N GLY A 239 10.15 -7.36 8.19
CA GLY A 239 10.51 -5.99 7.94
C GLY A 239 11.99 -5.84 7.62
N TYR A 240 12.47 -4.62 7.75
CA TYR A 240 13.88 -4.30 7.57
C TYR A 240 14.33 -3.22 8.54
N GLY A 241 15.63 -3.17 8.83
CA GLY A 241 16.28 -2.08 9.56
C GLY A 241 17.42 -1.50 8.73
N THR A 242 17.97 -0.37 9.19
CA THR A 242 19.14 0.25 8.57
C THR A 242 20.41 0.10 9.42
N GLY A 243 21.57 0.16 8.76
CA GLY A 243 22.87 -0.10 9.36
C GLY A 243 22.99 -1.53 9.83
N SER A 244 22.83 -2.49 8.90
CA SER A 244 22.78 -3.91 9.19
C SER A 244 24.08 -4.43 9.85
N PRO A 245 24.02 -5.55 10.59
CA PRO A 245 25.20 -6.14 11.24
C PRO A 245 26.30 -6.55 10.26
N GLU A 246 25.95 -6.84 9.01
CA GLU A 246 26.89 -7.15 7.92
C GLU A 246 27.59 -5.90 7.35
N GLY A 247 27.18 -4.70 7.77
CA GLY A 247 27.75 -3.42 7.35
C GLY A 247 27.05 -2.76 6.16
N HIS A 248 25.90 -3.28 5.73
CA HIS A 248 25.10 -2.75 4.63
C HIS A 248 24.10 -1.69 5.10
N THR A 249 23.58 -0.91 4.15
CA THR A 249 22.57 0.12 4.44
C THR A 249 21.30 -0.48 5.01
N TYR A 250 20.81 -1.57 4.42
CA TYR A 250 19.58 -2.27 4.79
C TYR A 250 19.86 -3.72 5.17
N GLY A 251 19.04 -4.26 6.05
CA GLY A 251 19.03 -5.69 6.36
C GLY A 251 17.64 -6.19 6.75
N PRO A 252 17.27 -7.41 6.35
CA PRO A 252 15.96 -7.99 6.60
C PRO A 252 15.85 -8.47 8.05
N VAL A 253 14.66 -8.34 8.62
CA VAL A 253 14.35 -8.66 10.01
C VAL A 253 13.08 -9.51 10.07
N LYS A 254 13.12 -10.58 10.85
CA LYS A 254 11.97 -11.38 11.26
C LYS A 254 11.69 -11.12 12.74
N VAL A 255 10.42 -10.93 13.09
CA VAL A 255 9.96 -10.83 14.47
C VAL A 255 9.12 -12.07 14.77
N VAL A 256 9.43 -12.77 15.85
CA VAL A 256 8.67 -13.95 16.30
C VAL A 256 8.30 -13.75 17.75
N ASP A 257 7.00 -13.70 18.05
CA ASP A 257 6.48 -13.46 19.40
C ASP A 257 7.09 -12.21 20.08
N GLY A 258 7.32 -11.15 19.29
CA GLY A 258 7.94 -9.90 19.73
C GLY A 258 9.47 -9.90 19.75
N GLU A 259 10.13 -11.02 19.49
CA GLU A 259 11.60 -11.10 19.44
C GLU A 259 12.12 -10.77 18.02
N TYR A 260 12.90 -9.69 17.91
CA TYR A 260 13.50 -9.23 16.66
C TYR A 260 14.77 -10.01 16.32
N ARG A 261 14.85 -10.55 15.10
CA ARG A 261 15.96 -11.38 14.61
C ARG A 261 16.39 -10.96 13.20
N PRO A 262 17.68 -10.68 12.96
CA PRO A 262 18.20 -10.52 11.60
C PRO A 262 17.97 -11.78 10.77
N LEU A 263 17.60 -11.61 9.50
CA LEU A 263 17.52 -12.69 8.53
C LEU A 263 18.83 -12.79 7.72
N PRO A 264 19.25 -14.00 7.31
CA PRO A 264 20.47 -14.17 6.53
C PRO A 264 20.35 -13.58 5.13
N LEU A 265 21.47 -13.15 4.56
CA LEU A 265 21.62 -12.72 3.17
C LEU A 265 22.24 -13.86 2.34
N PRO A 266 21.97 -13.92 1.01
CA PRO A 266 22.79 -14.72 0.11
C PRO A 266 24.28 -14.31 0.19
N GLU A 267 25.19 -15.18 -0.24
CA GLU A 267 26.63 -14.85 -0.23
C GLU A 267 26.94 -13.69 -1.20
N LEU A 268 26.28 -13.68 -2.35
CA LEU A 268 26.41 -12.67 -3.39
C LEU A 268 25.02 -12.14 -3.78
N ASN A 269 24.99 -10.88 -4.20
CA ASN A 269 23.78 -10.22 -4.66
C ASN A 269 23.23 -10.83 -5.95
N TYR A 270 22.13 -10.27 -6.42
CA TYR A 270 21.41 -10.68 -7.61
C TYR A 270 22.27 -10.72 -8.90
N ARG A 271 23.45 -10.10 -8.93
CA ARG A 271 24.38 -10.09 -10.06
C ARG A 271 25.67 -10.89 -9.82
N ASP A 272 25.69 -11.77 -8.83
CA ASP A 272 26.91 -12.49 -8.40
C ASP A 272 28.06 -11.56 -7.97
N MET A 273 27.72 -10.43 -7.35
CA MET A 273 28.66 -9.45 -6.82
C MET A 273 28.49 -9.29 -5.30
N PRO A 274 29.49 -8.74 -4.58
CA PRO A 274 29.31 -8.38 -3.18
C PRO A 274 28.14 -7.40 -2.99
N HIS A 275 27.44 -7.53 -1.87
CA HIS A 275 26.39 -6.60 -1.46
C HIS A 275 26.95 -5.19 -1.19
N ASP A 276 26.19 -4.15 -1.55
CA ASP A 276 26.47 -2.74 -1.29
C ASP A 276 25.43 -2.16 -0.32
N GLN A 277 24.16 -2.13 -0.72
CA GLN A 277 23.05 -1.64 0.10
C GLN A 277 22.36 -2.74 0.91
N GLY A 278 22.35 -4.00 0.45
CA GLY A 278 21.74 -5.13 1.14
C GLY A 278 20.32 -5.46 0.67
N ILE A 279 19.49 -6.00 1.57
CA ILE A 279 18.18 -6.60 1.24
C ILE A 279 17.09 -6.07 2.18
N LEU A 280 15.88 -5.91 1.64
CA LEU A 280 14.67 -5.60 2.41
C LEU A 280 13.70 -6.78 2.32
N ALA A 281 13.03 -7.12 3.42
CA ALA A 281 11.88 -8.04 3.41
C ALA A 281 10.58 -7.22 3.25
N PHE A 282 9.74 -7.63 2.30
CA PHE A 282 8.50 -6.91 1.97
C PHE A 282 7.24 -7.60 2.46
N GLY A 283 7.23 -8.93 2.54
CA GLY A 283 6.02 -9.65 2.90
C GLY A 283 6.28 -11.09 3.31
N ILE A 284 5.23 -11.74 3.79
CA ILE A 284 5.26 -13.08 4.38
C ILE A 284 3.98 -13.85 4.01
N SER A 285 4.09 -15.17 3.92
CA SER A 285 2.94 -16.06 3.78
C SER A 285 2.02 -15.97 5.01
N ALA A 286 0.74 -16.31 4.82
CA ALA A 286 -0.26 -16.29 5.88
C ALA A 286 0.12 -17.19 7.06
N ASP A 287 0.82 -18.30 6.82
CA ASP A 287 1.30 -19.21 7.86
C ASP A 287 2.63 -18.78 8.53
N GLY A 288 3.24 -17.68 8.09
CA GLY A 288 4.47 -17.16 8.67
C GLY A 288 5.75 -17.91 8.27
N THR A 289 5.68 -18.83 7.31
CA THR A 289 6.79 -19.73 6.99
C THR A 289 7.64 -19.29 5.80
N VAL A 290 7.09 -18.57 4.83
CA VAL A 290 7.82 -18.09 3.65
C VAL A 290 7.84 -16.56 3.65
N ILE A 291 9.02 -15.97 3.53
CA ILE A 291 9.22 -14.52 3.50
C ILE A 291 9.80 -14.16 2.14
N TYR A 292 9.43 -13.02 1.56
CA TYR A 292 10.04 -12.54 0.31
C TYR A 292 10.44 -11.07 0.41
N GLY A 293 11.34 -10.68 -0.49
CA GLY A 293 11.93 -9.35 -0.53
C GLY A 293 12.73 -9.13 -1.79
N SER A 294 13.57 -8.09 -1.79
CA SER A 294 14.51 -7.87 -2.89
C SER A 294 15.83 -7.25 -2.44
N THR A 295 16.86 -7.42 -3.28
CA THR A 295 18.12 -6.70 -3.20
C THR A 295 17.90 -5.24 -3.55
N TRP A 296 18.55 -4.35 -2.80
CA TRP A 296 18.63 -2.92 -3.11
C TRP A 296 20.02 -2.52 -3.59
N ASP A 297 20.81 -3.52 -3.96
CA ASP A 297 22.08 -3.36 -4.63
C ASP A 297 21.85 -2.93 -6.08
N ASN A 298 22.69 -2.04 -6.60
CA ASN A 298 22.72 -1.64 -8.02
C ASN A 298 21.39 -1.18 -8.64
N LEU A 299 20.36 -0.88 -7.83
CA LEU A 299 19.00 -0.58 -8.25
C LEU A 299 18.35 -1.68 -9.11
N ASP A 300 18.77 -2.94 -8.94
CA ASP A 300 18.31 -4.06 -9.75
C ASP A 300 17.08 -4.80 -9.20
N ALA A 301 16.73 -4.57 -7.93
CA ALA A 301 15.55 -5.13 -7.28
C ALA A 301 15.41 -6.66 -7.40
N GLY A 302 16.53 -7.38 -7.49
CA GLY A 302 16.56 -8.84 -7.59
C GLY A 302 15.79 -9.52 -6.46
N MET A 303 14.83 -10.37 -6.81
CA MET A 303 13.89 -10.91 -5.85
C MET A 303 14.53 -12.08 -5.06
N VAL A 304 14.30 -12.10 -3.75
CA VAL A 304 14.78 -13.16 -2.85
C VAL A 304 13.65 -13.69 -1.99
N TYR A 305 13.82 -14.90 -1.47
CA TYR A 305 12.90 -15.46 -0.47
C TYR A 305 13.63 -16.28 0.59
N TRP A 306 13.02 -16.35 1.77
CA TRP A 306 13.41 -17.26 2.85
C TRP A 306 12.40 -18.40 2.90
N ASP A 307 12.92 -19.63 2.83
CA ASP A 307 12.12 -20.84 2.93
C ASP A 307 11.67 -21.14 4.37
N LYS A 308 10.91 -22.23 4.54
CA LYS A 308 10.34 -22.64 5.83
C LYS A 308 11.42 -22.96 6.87
N GLU A 309 12.59 -23.38 6.41
CA GLU A 309 13.77 -23.66 7.23
C GLU A 309 14.58 -22.39 7.54
N GLY A 310 14.27 -21.25 6.92
CA GLY A 310 14.94 -19.97 7.07
C GLY A 310 16.17 -19.79 6.18
N ASN A 311 16.38 -20.66 5.19
CA ASN A 311 17.44 -20.47 4.20
C ASN A 311 17.00 -19.44 3.17
N VAL A 312 17.94 -18.63 2.72
CA VAL A 312 17.71 -17.57 1.73
C VAL A 312 18.12 -18.02 0.34
N HIS A 313 17.30 -17.69 -0.66
CA HIS A 313 17.48 -18.06 -2.07
C HIS A 313 17.12 -16.89 -2.97
N HIS A 314 17.69 -16.86 -4.18
CA HIS A 314 17.18 -15.99 -5.22
C HIS A 314 15.88 -16.57 -5.76
N VAL A 315 14.90 -15.74 -6.08
CA VAL A 315 13.68 -16.20 -6.74
C VAL A 315 14.00 -16.47 -8.22
N GLY A 316 13.55 -17.62 -8.72
CA GLY A 316 13.78 -18.03 -10.11
C GLY A 316 15.22 -18.43 -10.42
N GLU A 317 15.90 -19.08 -9.48
CA GLU A 317 17.22 -19.69 -9.69
C GLU A 317 17.30 -20.61 -10.92
N ASP A 318 16.18 -21.23 -11.31
CA ASP A 318 16.08 -22.11 -12.48
C ASP A 318 16.15 -21.36 -13.82
N VAL A 319 15.87 -20.07 -13.82
CA VAL A 319 15.88 -19.19 -15.00
C VAL A 319 16.89 -18.04 -14.91
N ARG A 320 17.57 -17.89 -13.77
CA ARG A 320 18.57 -16.83 -13.56
C ARG A 320 19.85 -17.12 -14.35
N ASP A 321 20.26 -16.16 -15.18
CA ASP A 321 21.50 -16.22 -15.98
C ASP A 321 22.33 -14.95 -15.79
N VAL A 322 23.55 -15.10 -15.25
CA VAL A 322 24.49 -14.01 -15.04
C VAL A 322 25.65 -14.12 -16.01
N ARG A 323 25.93 -13.03 -16.72
CA ARG A 323 27.01 -12.98 -17.71
C ARG A 323 27.84 -11.71 -17.56
N GLU A 324 29.15 -11.90 -17.41
CA GLU A 324 30.11 -10.81 -17.37
C GLU A 324 30.32 -10.25 -18.79
N VAL A 325 30.25 -8.92 -18.91
CA VAL A 325 30.51 -8.17 -20.13
C VAL A 325 31.43 -7.00 -19.86
N THR A 326 32.16 -6.56 -20.90
CA THR A 326 32.96 -5.34 -20.83
C THR A 326 32.13 -4.14 -21.30
N MET A 327 31.87 -3.20 -20.38
CA MET A 327 31.26 -1.90 -20.68
C MET A 327 32.29 -0.80 -20.90
N VAL A 328 31.87 0.28 -21.55
CA VAL A 328 32.67 1.48 -21.81
C VAL A 328 32.00 2.65 -21.10
N ASP A 329 32.72 3.33 -20.22
CA ASP A 329 32.20 4.49 -19.49
C ASP A 329 32.16 5.77 -20.36
N ALA A 330 31.69 6.88 -19.77
CA ALA A 330 31.59 8.17 -20.45
C ALA A 330 32.96 8.74 -20.89
N LEU A 331 34.07 8.30 -20.28
CA LEU A 331 35.44 8.71 -20.59
C LEU A 331 36.10 7.77 -21.62
N GLY A 332 35.45 6.66 -21.99
CA GLY A 332 36.00 5.64 -22.87
C GLY A 332 36.82 4.58 -22.14
N GLU A 333 36.78 4.53 -20.81
CA GLU A 333 37.45 3.50 -20.01
C GLU A 333 36.60 2.23 -19.97
N GLU A 334 37.25 1.07 -20.11
CA GLU A 334 36.58 -0.23 -20.05
C GLU A 334 36.47 -0.72 -18.59
N TYR A 335 35.33 -1.30 -18.23
CA TYR A 335 35.09 -1.94 -16.94
C TYR A 335 34.21 -3.19 -17.08
N GLN A 336 34.33 -4.13 -16.14
CA GLN A 336 33.50 -5.34 -16.10
C GLN A 336 32.15 -5.05 -15.46
N TYR A 337 31.09 -5.61 -16.05
CA TYR A 337 29.71 -5.50 -15.57
C TYR A 337 29.01 -6.85 -15.74
N ASN A 338 28.21 -7.26 -14.77
CA ASN A 338 27.42 -8.49 -14.85
C ASN A 338 26.00 -8.14 -15.27
N LEU A 339 25.63 -8.53 -16.49
CA LEU A 339 24.22 -8.58 -16.90
C LEU A 339 23.55 -9.74 -16.16
N CYS A 340 22.27 -9.59 -15.80
CA CYS A 340 21.49 -10.63 -15.16
C CYS A 340 20.08 -10.71 -15.77
N ASP A 341 19.78 -11.86 -16.36
CA ASP A 341 18.39 -12.24 -16.60
C ASP A 341 17.87 -12.97 -15.36
N GLY A 342 16.65 -12.69 -14.93
CA GLY A 342 16.11 -13.29 -13.71
C GLY A 342 14.89 -12.55 -13.14
N VAL A 343 14.41 -13.01 -11.99
CA VAL A 343 13.20 -12.48 -11.35
C VAL A 343 13.54 -11.35 -10.39
N MET A 344 12.86 -10.22 -10.55
CA MET A 344 12.97 -9.03 -9.72
C MET A 344 11.60 -8.63 -9.14
N THR A 345 11.61 -7.84 -8.07
CA THR A 345 10.40 -7.22 -7.52
C THR A 345 10.71 -5.91 -6.81
N TRP A 346 9.83 -4.93 -7.00
CA TRP A 346 9.86 -3.66 -6.26
C TRP A 346 8.98 -3.74 -5.02
N ALA A 347 9.17 -2.80 -4.08
CA ALA A 347 8.34 -2.71 -2.89
C ALA A 347 6.86 -2.61 -3.28
N GLY A 348 6.03 -3.53 -2.74
CA GLY A 348 4.57 -3.54 -2.97
C GLY A 348 4.10 -4.00 -4.36
N ALA A 349 5.02 -4.28 -5.30
CA ALA A 349 4.68 -4.64 -6.69
C ALA A 349 4.65 -6.16 -6.97
N GLY A 350 4.87 -7.00 -5.94
CA GLY A 350 4.84 -8.46 -6.02
C GLY A 350 4.47 -9.08 -4.67
N ASN A 351 3.85 -10.27 -4.69
CA ASN A 351 3.34 -10.96 -3.50
C ASN A 351 3.63 -12.46 -3.51
N ALA A 352 3.72 -13.00 -2.30
CA ALA A 352 3.56 -14.42 -2.06
C ALA A 352 2.07 -14.79 -2.08
N SER A 353 1.76 -15.98 -2.56
CA SER A 353 0.44 -16.58 -2.31
C SER A 353 0.26 -16.86 -0.81
N PRO A 354 -0.98 -17.02 -0.33
CA PRO A 354 -1.24 -17.25 1.09
C PRO A 354 -0.41 -18.35 1.75
N SER A 355 -0.20 -19.48 1.07
CA SER A 355 0.64 -20.59 1.56
C SER A 355 2.16 -20.36 1.39
N GLY A 356 2.57 -19.31 0.66
CA GLY A 356 3.94 -19.09 0.24
C GLY A 356 4.39 -19.98 -0.92
N ARG A 357 3.46 -20.76 -1.51
CA ARG A 357 3.75 -21.68 -2.63
C ARG A 357 4.18 -20.95 -3.89
N TRP A 358 3.55 -19.81 -4.19
CA TRP A 358 3.86 -19.02 -5.36
C TRP A 358 4.41 -17.65 -4.96
N LEU A 359 5.40 -17.16 -5.69
CA LEU A 359 5.92 -15.81 -5.59
C LEU A 359 5.73 -15.12 -6.94
N ALA A 360 4.98 -14.02 -6.95
CA ALA A 360 4.79 -13.18 -8.14
C ALA A 360 5.92 -12.14 -8.21
N GLY A 361 6.52 -12.02 -9.40
CA GLY A 361 7.55 -11.04 -9.70
C GLY A 361 7.62 -10.72 -11.19
N THR A 362 8.68 -10.04 -11.58
CA THR A 362 8.92 -9.63 -12.97
C THR A 362 10.20 -10.29 -13.46
N PHE A 363 10.14 -11.02 -14.57
CA PHE A 363 11.35 -11.49 -15.23
C PHE A 363 11.93 -10.34 -16.06
N CYS A 364 13.18 -10.01 -15.78
CA CYS A 364 13.98 -9.04 -16.51
C CYS A 364 14.93 -9.77 -17.45
N THR A 365 15.08 -9.27 -18.66
CA THR A 365 16.16 -9.66 -19.58
C THR A 365 17.00 -8.44 -19.92
N GLU A 366 18.32 -8.58 -19.86
CA GLU A 366 19.28 -7.48 -20.04
C GLU A 366 20.14 -7.66 -21.28
N THR A 367 20.15 -6.70 -22.20
CA THR A 367 21.01 -6.77 -23.39
C THR A 367 21.96 -5.58 -23.45
N LEU A 368 23.24 -5.84 -23.71
CA LEU A 368 24.23 -4.78 -23.89
C LEU A 368 24.04 -4.07 -25.24
N SER A 369 24.13 -2.74 -25.24
CA SER A 369 24.12 -1.94 -26.47
C SER A 369 25.32 -2.27 -27.37
N GLU A 370 25.19 -2.05 -28.68
CA GLU A 370 26.28 -2.32 -29.64
C GLU A 370 27.57 -1.52 -29.32
N ASP A 371 27.43 -0.31 -28.80
CA ASP A 371 28.55 0.55 -28.40
C ASP A 371 29.08 0.27 -26.99
N ARG A 372 28.46 -0.69 -26.26
CA ARG A 372 28.81 -1.16 -24.91
C ARG A 372 28.66 -0.10 -23.82
N ARG A 373 27.80 0.90 -24.02
CA ARG A 373 27.60 2.04 -23.10
C ARG A 373 26.30 1.97 -22.33
N GLU A 374 25.33 1.19 -22.79
CA GLU A 374 23.99 1.09 -22.21
C GLU A 374 23.59 -0.37 -22.04
N VAL A 375 22.73 -0.63 -21.05
CA VAL A 375 22.05 -1.92 -20.87
C VAL A 375 20.57 -1.67 -21.13
N TYR A 376 20.01 -2.42 -22.07
CA TYR A 376 18.58 -2.42 -22.37
C TYR A 376 17.89 -3.50 -21.56
N THR A 377 16.77 -3.16 -20.94
CA THR A 377 15.95 -4.10 -20.17
C THR A 377 14.61 -4.36 -20.86
N SER A 378 14.10 -5.57 -20.72
CA SER A 378 12.74 -5.94 -21.07
C SER A 378 12.10 -6.73 -19.94
N TYR A 379 10.80 -6.54 -19.74
CA TYR A 379 10.06 -7.10 -18.60
C TYR A 379 8.92 -8.00 -19.07
N CYS A 380 8.71 -9.11 -18.39
CA CYS A 380 7.50 -9.92 -18.48
C CYS A 380 7.11 -10.50 -17.11
N PRO A 381 5.85 -10.91 -16.90
CA PRO A 381 5.41 -11.47 -15.64
C PRO A 381 6.03 -12.83 -15.37
N ALA A 382 6.42 -13.07 -14.12
CA ALA A 382 6.95 -14.35 -13.68
C ALA A 382 6.36 -14.79 -12.35
N PHE A 383 6.16 -16.11 -12.23
CA PHE A 383 5.61 -16.75 -11.05
C PHE A 383 6.49 -17.94 -10.67
N PHE A 384 7.15 -17.85 -9.52
CA PHE A 384 8.03 -18.88 -9.02
C PHE A 384 7.31 -19.77 -8.02
N ASN A 385 7.42 -21.09 -8.19
CA ASN A 385 6.90 -22.05 -7.24
C ASN A 385 7.98 -22.44 -6.22
N THR A 386 7.77 -22.15 -4.94
CA THR A 386 8.75 -22.43 -3.87
C THR A 386 8.88 -23.91 -3.55
N GLU A 387 7.88 -24.73 -3.86
CA GLU A 387 7.88 -26.17 -3.59
C GLU A 387 8.61 -26.94 -4.70
N THR A 388 8.34 -26.63 -5.96
CA THR A 388 8.97 -27.29 -7.12
C THR A 388 10.26 -26.61 -7.57
N LYS A 389 10.50 -25.37 -7.12
CA LYS A 389 11.64 -24.52 -7.49
C LYS A 389 11.71 -24.26 -8.99
N THR A 390 10.56 -23.96 -9.58
CA THR A 390 10.43 -23.69 -11.02
C THR A 390 9.70 -22.39 -11.29
N THR A 391 10.09 -21.68 -12.34
CA THR A 391 9.51 -20.40 -12.75
C THR A 391 8.64 -20.56 -14.00
N VAL A 392 7.45 -19.96 -13.97
CA VAL A 392 6.59 -19.77 -15.14
C VAL A 392 6.70 -18.32 -15.59
N ILE A 393 7.00 -18.10 -16.87
CA ILE A 393 7.20 -16.77 -17.48
C ILE A 393 6.16 -16.58 -18.58
N PHE A 394 5.54 -15.39 -18.63
CA PHE A 394 4.53 -15.00 -19.62
C PHE A 394 5.10 -13.98 -20.63
N ASP A 395 5.96 -14.44 -21.55
CA ASP A 395 6.65 -13.57 -22.52
C ASP A 395 5.69 -12.77 -23.42
N GLU A 396 4.52 -13.33 -23.72
CA GLU A 396 3.48 -12.67 -24.51
C GLU A 396 2.85 -11.46 -23.80
N LEU A 397 3.07 -11.34 -22.49
CA LEU A 397 2.66 -10.20 -21.66
C LEU A 397 3.84 -9.25 -21.40
N GLY A 398 4.72 -9.05 -22.39
CA GLY A 398 5.82 -8.10 -22.31
C GLY A 398 5.39 -6.69 -21.92
N GLY A 399 6.18 -6.03 -21.07
CA GLY A 399 5.90 -4.71 -20.47
C GLY A 399 5.10 -4.76 -19.16
N PHE A 400 4.79 -5.95 -18.65
CA PHE A 400 4.09 -6.14 -17.39
C PHE A 400 4.93 -6.98 -16.40
N GLY A 401 4.52 -6.99 -15.14
CA GLY A 401 5.08 -7.79 -14.06
C GLY A 401 3.99 -8.56 -13.30
N GLY A 402 4.36 -9.64 -12.61
CA GLY A 402 3.45 -10.34 -11.69
C GLY A 402 3.27 -9.55 -10.40
N SER A 403 2.03 -9.22 -10.04
CA SER A 403 1.71 -8.42 -8.85
C SER A 403 1.20 -9.26 -7.67
N ALA A 404 0.42 -10.29 -7.95
CA ALA A 404 -0.13 -11.18 -6.93
C ALA A 404 -0.47 -12.55 -7.50
N VAL A 405 -0.60 -13.55 -6.63
CA VAL A 405 -0.90 -14.92 -7.03
C VAL A 405 -1.62 -15.66 -5.90
N THR A 406 -2.65 -16.43 -6.24
CA THR A 406 -3.36 -17.29 -5.28
C THR A 406 -2.71 -18.68 -5.17
N ASP A 407 -3.06 -19.45 -4.15
CA ASP A 407 -2.49 -20.79 -3.93
C ASP A 407 -2.84 -21.80 -5.05
N ASP A 408 -4.01 -21.64 -5.64
CA ASP A 408 -4.48 -22.43 -6.79
C ASP A 408 -3.90 -21.95 -8.13
N GLY A 409 -3.12 -20.86 -8.15
CA GLY A 409 -2.35 -20.41 -9.29
C GLY A 409 -3.08 -19.41 -10.20
N ILE A 410 -4.04 -18.64 -9.68
CA ILE A 410 -4.55 -17.45 -10.35
C ILE A 410 -3.54 -16.33 -10.15
N GLY A 411 -2.85 -15.96 -11.23
CA GLY A 411 -1.86 -14.89 -11.27
C GLY A 411 -2.46 -13.56 -11.72
N PHE A 412 -2.04 -12.49 -11.08
CA PHE A 412 -2.42 -11.12 -11.41
C PHE A 412 -1.20 -10.39 -11.95
N VAL A 413 -1.37 -9.72 -13.07
CA VAL A 413 -0.28 -9.17 -13.88
C VAL A 413 -0.47 -7.67 -14.02
N GLY A 414 0.34 -6.88 -13.33
CA GLY A 414 0.27 -5.41 -13.29
C GLY A 414 1.26 -4.71 -14.21
N SER A 415 1.00 -3.46 -14.58
CA SER A 415 2.00 -2.61 -15.27
C SER A 415 3.18 -2.27 -14.36
N THR A 416 4.41 -2.28 -14.89
CA THR A 416 5.62 -1.93 -14.14
C THR A 416 5.66 -0.46 -13.69
N ASP A 417 4.95 0.42 -14.38
CA ASP A 417 5.06 1.89 -14.22
C ASP A 417 3.96 2.51 -13.34
N GLY A 418 3.45 1.78 -12.33
CA GLY A 418 2.46 2.31 -11.39
C GLY A 418 1.07 1.64 -11.45
N MET A 419 1.04 0.32 -11.70
CA MET A 419 -0.10 -0.54 -11.34
C MET A 419 -1.49 -0.07 -11.81
N ALA A 420 -1.58 0.47 -13.04
CA ALA A 420 -2.81 1.03 -13.59
C ALA A 420 -3.70 0.01 -14.33
N SER A 421 -3.11 -1.10 -14.75
CA SER A 421 -3.76 -2.12 -15.57
C SER A 421 -3.35 -3.49 -15.08
N CYS A 422 -4.32 -4.41 -14.97
CA CYS A 422 -4.08 -5.76 -14.52
C CYS A 422 -4.72 -6.78 -15.45
N ARG A 423 -3.98 -7.82 -15.83
CA ARG A 423 -4.49 -9.03 -16.49
C ARG A 423 -4.53 -10.18 -15.50
N VAL A 424 -5.38 -11.17 -15.74
CA VAL A 424 -5.48 -12.36 -14.89
C VAL A 424 -5.12 -13.59 -15.71
N VAL A 425 -4.24 -14.43 -15.17
CA VAL A 425 -3.69 -15.62 -15.82
C VAL A 425 -3.87 -16.85 -14.93
N ASP A 426 -3.90 -18.03 -15.53
CA ASP A 426 -3.69 -19.29 -14.83
C ASP A 426 -2.21 -19.68 -14.99
N VAL A 427 -1.49 -19.58 -13.88
CA VAL A 427 -0.05 -19.88 -13.80
C VAL A 427 0.24 -21.34 -14.09
N ASN A 428 -0.67 -22.26 -13.78
CA ASN A 428 -0.44 -23.69 -13.98
C ASN A 428 -0.52 -24.08 -15.46
N THR A 429 -1.35 -23.37 -16.24
CA THR A 429 -1.57 -23.67 -17.66
C THR A 429 -0.89 -22.70 -18.61
N GLY A 430 -0.42 -21.54 -18.11
CA GLY A 430 0.20 -20.50 -18.93
C GLY A 430 -0.81 -19.76 -19.81
N VAL A 431 -2.07 -19.65 -19.38
CA VAL A 431 -3.16 -19.06 -20.19
C VAL A 431 -3.68 -17.79 -19.54
N GLN A 432 -3.92 -16.75 -20.33
CA GLN A 432 -4.64 -15.56 -19.88
C GLN A 432 -6.14 -15.88 -19.72
N LEU A 433 -6.67 -15.69 -18.51
CA LEU A 433 -8.07 -15.91 -18.16
C LEU A 433 -8.95 -14.69 -18.46
N TYR A 434 -8.49 -13.51 -18.03
CA TYR A 434 -9.24 -12.25 -18.17
C TYR A 434 -8.34 -11.13 -18.70
N GLY A 435 -8.93 -10.23 -19.49
CA GLY A 435 -8.24 -9.07 -20.07
C GLY A 435 -8.06 -7.91 -19.10
N SER A 436 -8.84 -7.88 -18.01
CA SER A 436 -8.72 -6.88 -16.95
C SER A 436 -9.03 -7.44 -15.55
N LEU A 437 -8.54 -6.78 -14.49
CA LEU A 437 -9.00 -7.04 -13.12
C LEU A 437 -10.52 -6.80 -12.98
N ALA A 438 -11.06 -5.77 -13.63
CA ALA A 438 -12.49 -5.48 -13.57
C ALA A 438 -13.36 -6.61 -14.16
N GLU A 439 -12.90 -7.27 -15.23
CA GLU A 439 -13.58 -8.45 -15.79
C GLU A 439 -13.58 -9.63 -14.81
N TRP A 440 -12.44 -9.91 -14.16
CA TRP A 440 -12.35 -10.95 -13.14
C TRP A 440 -13.24 -10.64 -11.94
N VAL A 441 -13.17 -9.41 -11.41
CA VAL A 441 -14.02 -8.99 -10.27
C VAL A 441 -15.50 -9.10 -10.62
N ARG A 442 -15.88 -8.72 -11.85
CA ARG A 442 -17.26 -8.85 -12.31
C ARG A 442 -17.71 -10.31 -12.38
N ALA A 443 -16.82 -11.22 -12.77
CA ALA A 443 -17.12 -12.65 -12.87
C ALA A 443 -17.22 -13.33 -11.50
N GLU A 444 -16.31 -13.03 -10.57
CA GLU A 444 -16.21 -13.72 -9.28
C GLU A 444 -17.09 -13.10 -8.18
N PHE A 445 -17.30 -11.78 -8.21
CA PHE A 445 -17.95 -11.04 -7.12
C PHE A 445 -19.27 -10.37 -7.52
N ASP A 446 -19.66 -10.46 -8.79
CA ASP A 446 -20.85 -9.81 -9.36
C ASP A 446 -20.93 -8.29 -9.06
N ILE A 447 -19.79 -7.61 -8.93
CA ILE A 447 -19.71 -6.14 -8.78
C ILE A 447 -18.89 -5.47 -9.88
N VAL A 448 -19.02 -4.16 -9.99
CA VAL A 448 -18.28 -3.33 -10.95
C VAL A 448 -17.29 -2.46 -10.18
N ILE A 449 -16.04 -2.48 -10.62
CA ILE A 449 -14.97 -1.61 -10.15
C ILE A 449 -14.44 -0.74 -11.30
N PRO A 450 -13.81 0.42 -11.04
CA PRO A 450 -13.27 1.27 -12.10
C PRO A 450 -12.08 0.66 -12.86
N GLY A 451 -11.54 -0.48 -12.40
CA GLY A 451 -10.32 -1.10 -12.90
C GLY A 451 -9.10 -0.69 -12.07
N GLY A 452 -7.92 -1.20 -12.41
CA GLY A 452 -6.70 -0.99 -11.64
C GLY A 452 -5.87 -2.27 -11.55
N ALA A 453 -4.98 -2.35 -10.58
CA ALA A 453 -4.21 -3.55 -10.28
C ALA A 453 -4.38 -4.02 -8.84
N LEU A 454 -4.10 -5.30 -8.65
CA LEU A 454 -4.24 -5.99 -7.38
C LEU A 454 -2.96 -5.80 -6.56
N MET A 455 -3.11 -5.29 -5.34
CA MET A 455 -2.02 -5.09 -4.36
C MET A 455 -1.89 -6.27 -3.40
N TYR A 456 -3.00 -6.87 -2.97
CA TYR A 456 -3.01 -8.01 -2.06
C TYR A 456 -4.36 -8.73 -2.14
N ILE A 457 -4.37 -10.05 -2.04
CA ILE A 457 -5.60 -10.87 -1.93
C ILE A 457 -5.52 -11.75 -0.68
N CYS A 458 -6.61 -11.76 0.08
CA CYS A 458 -6.70 -12.55 1.31
C CYS A 458 -6.73 -14.06 1.00
N PRO A 459 -6.35 -14.93 1.96
CA PRO A 459 -6.33 -16.37 1.76
C PRO A 459 -7.67 -16.99 1.35
N ASP A 460 -8.78 -16.39 1.76
CA ASP A 460 -10.13 -16.84 1.39
C ASP A 460 -10.53 -16.43 -0.03
N GLY A 461 -9.71 -15.59 -0.69
CA GLY A 461 -10.00 -15.02 -1.99
C GLY A 461 -11.21 -14.06 -1.99
N ARG A 462 -11.74 -13.68 -0.83
CA ARG A 462 -13.01 -12.92 -0.73
C ARG A 462 -12.82 -11.43 -0.46
N SER A 463 -11.67 -11.07 0.10
CA SER A 463 -11.28 -9.68 0.30
C SER A 463 -9.93 -9.40 -0.32
N PHE A 464 -9.78 -8.21 -0.91
CA PHE A 464 -8.52 -7.80 -1.52
C PHE A 464 -8.38 -6.28 -1.57
N MET A 465 -7.13 -5.81 -1.62
CA MET A 465 -6.78 -4.42 -1.84
C MET A 465 -6.32 -4.23 -3.28
N GLY A 466 -6.77 -3.16 -3.91
CA GLY A 466 -6.34 -2.74 -5.22
C GLY A 466 -5.95 -1.27 -5.24
N THR A 467 -5.32 -0.87 -6.35
CA THR A 467 -4.95 0.50 -6.64
C THR A 467 -5.35 0.86 -8.07
N SER A 468 -5.66 2.13 -8.31
CA SER A 468 -5.88 2.69 -9.64
C SER A 468 -5.15 4.02 -9.77
N LEU A 469 -4.86 4.45 -11.01
CA LEU A 469 -4.37 5.80 -11.25
C LEU A 469 -5.52 6.76 -11.50
N THR A 470 -5.53 7.88 -10.79
CA THR A 470 -6.36 9.06 -11.07
C THR A 470 -5.50 10.21 -11.60
N THR A 471 -6.13 11.21 -12.21
CA THR A 471 -5.46 12.45 -12.63
C THR A 471 -5.75 13.56 -11.62
N GLY A 472 -4.75 13.93 -10.84
CA GLY A 472 -4.78 15.05 -9.90
C GLY A 472 -4.14 16.32 -10.48
N ILE A 473 -4.16 17.40 -9.68
CA ILE A 473 -3.58 18.71 -10.04
C ILE A 473 -2.07 18.61 -10.29
N GLY A 474 -1.39 17.61 -9.71
CA GLY A 474 0.04 17.34 -9.86
C GLY A 474 0.44 16.29 -10.89
N GLY A 475 -0.51 15.61 -11.55
CA GLY A 475 -0.25 14.50 -12.47
C GLY A 475 -1.01 13.22 -12.08
N ALA A 476 -0.49 12.06 -12.45
CA ALA A 476 -1.09 10.78 -12.08
C ALA A 476 -0.85 10.48 -10.60
N GLU A 477 -1.90 10.14 -9.86
CA GLU A 477 -1.88 9.81 -8.44
C GLU A 477 -2.48 8.42 -8.23
N ASN A 478 -1.91 7.62 -7.31
CA ASN A 478 -2.50 6.35 -6.92
C ASN A 478 -3.68 6.60 -5.98
N ILE A 479 -4.79 5.93 -6.24
CA ILE A 479 -5.93 5.82 -5.32
C ILE A 479 -6.07 4.37 -4.88
N PHE A 480 -6.30 4.17 -3.59
CA PHE A 480 -6.41 2.85 -2.99
C PHE A 480 -7.86 2.52 -2.69
N TRP A 481 -8.20 1.24 -2.83
CA TRP A 481 -9.55 0.75 -2.63
C TRP A 481 -9.52 -0.72 -2.27
N TYR A 482 -10.54 -1.20 -1.57
CA TYR A 482 -10.68 -2.63 -1.30
C TYR A 482 -12.00 -3.16 -1.84
N VAL A 483 -12.00 -4.46 -2.13
CA VAL A 483 -13.21 -5.25 -2.30
C VAL A 483 -13.31 -6.25 -1.16
N ALA A 484 -14.51 -6.44 -0.62
CA ALA A 484 -14.75 -7.41 0.45
C ALA A 484 -16.13 -8.07 0.31
N ASP A 485 -16.19 -9.41 0.34
CA ASP A 485 -17.42 -10.19 0.42
C ASP A 485 -17.60 -10.79 1.83
N PRO A 486 -18.59 -10.33 2.63
CA PRO A 486 -18.81 -10.77 4.00
C PRO A 486 -19.67 -12.05 4.11
N ASN A 487 -20.21 -12.60 3.01
CA ASN A 487 -21.24 -13.65 3.08
C ASN A 487 -20.77 -15.03 3.57
N GLU A 488 -19.47 -15.25 3.75
CA GLU A 488 -18.96 -16.56 4.13
C GLU A 488 -17.72 -16.47 5.06
N GLN A 489 -17.59 -15.40 5.85
CA GLN A 489 -16.53 -15.29 6.87
C GLN A 489 -16.65 -16.32 8.00
#